data_AF-A0AAU2CP83-F1
#
_entry.id   AF-A0AAU2CP83-F1
#
_cell.length_a   1.000
_cell.length_b   1.000
_cell.length_c   1.000
_cell.angle_alpha   90.00
_cell.angle_beta   90.00
_cell.angle_gamma   90.00
#
_symmetry.space_group_name_H-M   'P 1'
#
loop_
_entity.id
_entity.type
_entity.pdbx_description
1 polymer ?
#
loop_
_entity_poly.entity_id
_entity_poly.type
_entity_poly.pdbx_seq_one_letter_code
_entity_poly.pdbx_strand_id
1 'polypeptide(L)'
;MPDHSPYARRLRAIADALDAEVQPIEDALAPHPDTLDVIGNRYTKRGQLNYAVPEVLQLQHRIRRYHADHGMQHGDIVALALDTWLRAKGYVPDLKPPRRQTP
;
A
#
# COMPACT_ATOMS: atom_id res chain seq x y z
N MET A 1 45.54 10.50 5.13
CA MET A 1 44.10 10.13 5.14
C MET A 1 43.44 10.86 3.99
N PRO A 2 42.81 10.16 3.03
CA PRO A 2 42.14 10.84 1.92
C PRO A 2 40.98 11.69 2.44
N ASP A 3 40.90 12.93 1.97
CA ASP A 3 39.85 13.86 2.38
C ASP A 3 38.54 13.51 1.67
N HIS A 4 37.60 12.94 2.42
CA HIS A 4 36.27 12.53 1.93
C HIS A 4 35.23 13.65 2.03
N SER A 5 35.61 14.85 2.49
CA SER A 5 34.71 16.01 2.59
C SER A 5 33.97 16.39 1.30
N PRO A 6 34.55 16.32 0.08
CA PRO A 6 33.80 16.65 -1.13
C PRO A 6 32.75 15.60 -1.48
N TYR A 7 33.03 14.32 -1.16
CA TYR A 7 32.09 13.23 -1.38
C TYR A 7 30.91 13.30 -0.40
N ALA A 8 31.20 13.57 0.87
CA ALA A 8 30.18 13.78 1.89
C ALA A 8 29.26 14.97 1.53
N ARG A 9 29.83 16.06 1.01
CA ARG A 9 29.06 17.22 0.54
C ARG A 9 28.18 16.87 -0.66
N ARG A 10 28.69 16.06 -1.60
CA ARG A 10 27.91 15.62 -2.76
C ARG A 10 26.75 14.71 -2.37
N LEU A 11 26.97 13.77 -1.45
CA LEU A 11 25.92 12.90 -0.93
C LEU A 11 24.82 13.69 -0.21
N ARG A 12 25.20 14.70 0.58
CA ARG A 12 24.23 15.58 1.26
C ARG A 12 23.42 16.38 0.25
N ALA A 13 24.05 16.95 -0.76
CA ALA A 13 23.34 17.66 -1.84
C ALA A 13 22.36 16.76 -2.61
N ILE A 14 22.70 15.47 -2.80
CA ILE A 14 21.80 14.49 -3.42
C ILE A 14 20.61 14.18 -2.49
N ALA A 15 20.87 13.99 -1.19
CA ALA A 15 19.80 13.76 -0.21
C ALA A 15 18.84 14.96 -0.13
N ASP A 16 19.38 16.18 -0.07
CA ASP A 16 18.58 17.41 -0.02
C ASP A 16 17.75 17.61 -1.30
N ALA A 17 18.29 17.23 -2.47
CA ALA A 17 17.56 17.26 -3.73
C ALA A 17 16.44 16.20 -3.78
N LEU A 18 16.69 14.99 -3.28
CA LEU A 18 15.68 13.94 -3.17
C LEU A 18 14.55 14.36 -2.23
N ASP A 19 14.87 14.91 -1.06
CA ASP A 19 13.86 15.41 -0.10
C ASP A 19 13.03 16.56 -0.68
N ALA A 20 13.63 17.41 -1.53
CA ALA A 20 12.92 18.48 -2.22
C ALA A 20 12.01 17.97 -3.37
N GLU A 21 12.34 16.82 -3.97
CA GLU A 21 11.53 16.16 -5.01
C GLU A 21 10.41 15.29 -4.43
N VAL A 22 10.43 14.97 -3.14
CA VAL A 22 9.30 14.34 -2.44
C VAL A 22 8.16 15.34 -2.35
N GLN A 23 7.37 15.41 -3.42
CA GLN A 23 5.99 15.89 -3.33
C GLN A 23 5.32 15.06 -2.23
N PRO A 24 4.64 15.68 -1.26
CA PRO A 24 3.73 14.93 -0.41
C PRO A 24 2.71 14.30 -1.35
N ILE A 25 2.89 13.02 -1.66
CA ILE A 25 1.87 12.22 -2.33
C ILE A 25 0.67 12.37 -1.39
N GLU A 26 -0.32 13.14 -1.82
CA GLU A 26 -1.60 13.26 -1.12
C GLU A 26 -2.05 11.85 -0.82
N ASP A 27 -1.89 11.51 0.45
CA ASP A 27 -2.17 10.24 1.06
C ASP A 27 -1.71 9.03 0.22
N ALA A 28 -0.40 8.76 0.19
CA ALA A 28 0.15 7.51 -0.37
C ALA A 28 -0.46 6.22 0.25
N LEU A 29 -1.18 6.38 1.36
CA LEU A 29 -1.90 5.33 2.08
C LEU A 29 -3.42 5.35 1.80
N ALA A 30 -3.93 6.37 1.09
CA ALA A 30 -5.33 6.41 0.69
C ALA A 30 -5.63 5.21 -0.21
N PRO A 31 -6.67 4.42 0.12
CA PRO A 31 -7.13 3.35 -0.75
C PRO A 31 -7.56 3.94 -2.09
N HIS A 32 -7.15 3.32 -3.19
CA HIS A 32 -7.61 3.72 -4.52
C HIS A 32 -9.12 3.52 -4.65
N PRO A 33 -9.82 4.35 -5.46
CA PRO A 33 -11.27 4.20 -5.69
C PRO A 33 -11.66 2.76 -6.08
N ASP A 34 -10.92 2.12 -6.98
CA ASP A 34 -11.20 0.71 -7.34
C ASP A 34 -11.02 -0.26 -6.17
N THR A 35 -10.08 -0.01 -5.24
CA THR A 35 -9.94 -0.80 -4.01
C THR A 35 -11.16 -0.60 -3.12
N LEU A 36 -11.68 0.63 -3.02
CA LEU A 36 -12.92 0.94 -2.30
C LEU A 36 -14.14 0.25 -2.95
N ASP A 37 -14.24 0.25 -4.28
CA ASP A 37 -15.32 -0.42 -5.02
C ASP A 37 -15.29 -1.94 -4.82
N VAL A 38 -14.09 -2.54 -4.77
CA VAL A 38 -13.94 -3.98 -4.49
C VAL A 38 -14.35 -4.32 -3.06
N ILE A 39 -13.98 -3.48 -2.09
CA ILE A 39 -14.37 -3.64 -0.67
C ILE A 39 -15.88 -3.44 -0.51
N GLY A 40 -16.47 -2.45 -1.18
CA GLY A 40 -17.90 -2.13 -1.09
C GLY A 40 -18.81 -3.16 -1.77
N ASN A 41 -18.28 -3.97 -2.69
CA ASN A 41 -19.08 -4.92 -3.45
C ASN A 41 -18.95 -6.37 -2.94
N ARG A 42 -20.04 -6.85 -2.31
CA ARG A 42 -20.18 -8.19 -1.72
C ARG A 42 -20.00 -9.34 -2.75
N TYR A 43 -20.11 -9.08 -4.05
CA TYR A 43 -20.12 -10.09 -5.11
C TYR A 43 -18.88 -10.09 -6.02
N THR A 44 -17.77 -9.49 -5.57
CA THR A 44 -16.49 -9.54 -6.30
C THR A 44 -15.92 -10.96 -6.34
N LYS A 45 -15.47 -11.42 -7.52
CA LYS A 45 -14.77 -12.70 -7.65
C LYS A 45 -13.41 -12.59 -6.96
N ARG A 46 -13.21 -13.33 -5.86
CA ARG A 46 -11.98 -13.31 -5.06
C ARG A 46 -11.13 -14.55 -5.37
N GLY A 47 -9.86 -14.33 -5.72
CA GLY A 47 -8.87 -15.40 -5.77
C GLY A 47 -8.38 -15.73 -4.36
N GLN A 48 -8.18 -17.02 -4.06
CA GLN A 48 -7.58 -17.44 -2.80
C GLN A 48 -6.06 -17.24 -2.85
N LEU A 49 -5.52 -16.54 -1.85
CA LEU A 49 -4.09 -16.32 -1.69
C LEU A 49 -3.55 -17.34 -0.67
N ASN A 50 -2.74 -18.32 -1.12
CA ASN A 50 -2.20 -19.37 -0.25
C ASN A 50 -0.76 -19.05 0.16
N TYR A 51 -0.57 -18.50 1.35
CA TYR A 51 0.77 -18.27 1.94
C TYR A 51 0.81 -18.63 3.42
N ALA A 52 1.93 -19.18 3.85
CA ALA A 52 2.21 -19.42 5.26
C ALA A 52 2.74 -18.12 5.90
N VAL A 53 2.16 -17.72 7.03
CA VAL A 53 2.57 -16.54 7.80
C VAL A 53 3.20 -17.01 9.12
N PRO A 54 4.30 -16.39 9.58
CA PRO A 54 4.87 -16.69 10.88
C PRO A 54 3.86 -16.49 12.03
N GLU A 55 3.71 -17.50 12.88
CA GLU A 55 2.76 -17.49 14.00
C GLU A 55 3.05 -16.38 15.03
N VAL A 56 4.33 -16.03 15.20
CA VAL A 56 4.78 -14.95 16.10
C VAL A 56 4.15 -13.58 15.78
N LEU A 57 3.74 -13.35 14.53
CA LEU A 57 3.09 -12.10 14.13
C LEU A 57 1.61 -12.06 14.51
N GLN A 58 1.03 -13.21 14.87
CA GLN A 58 -0.35 -13.37 15.32
C GLN A 58 -1.37 -12.66 14.41
N LEU A 59 -1.13 -12.65 13.09
CA LEU A 59 -1.96 -11.88 12.15
C LEU A 59 -3.43 -12.29 12.23
N GLN A 60 -3.73 -13.57 12.40
CA GLN A 60 -5.11 -14.05 12.56
C GLN A 60 -5.81 -13.43 13.79
N HIS A 61 -5.12 -13.34 14.93
CA HIS A 61 -5.69 -12.74 16.14
C HIS A 61 -5.93 -11.24 15.96
N ARG A 62 -4.95 -10.53 15.37
CA ARG A 62 -5.05 -9.09 15.12
C ARG A 62 -6.18 -8.75 14.15
N ILE A 63 -6.34 -9.53 13.07
CA ILE A 63 -7.44 -9.33 12.11
C ILE A 63 -8.80 -9.56 12.80
N ARG A 64 -8.93 -10.62 13.62
CA ARG A 64 -10.17 -10.87 14.38
C ARG A 64 -10.52 -9.71 15.32
N ARG A 65 -9.53 -9.17 16.03
CA ARG A 65 -9.71 -8.03 16.92
C ARG A 65 -10.12 -6.77 16.14
N TYR A 66 -9.43 -6.46 15.05
CA TYR A 66 -9.75 -5.31 14.21
C TYR A 66 -11.15 -5.42 13.59
N HIS A 67 -11.57 -6.62 13.17
CA HIS A 67 -12.95 -6.87 12.74
C HIS A 67 -13.94 -6.57 13.86
N ALA A 68 -13.67 -7.01 15.10
CA ALA A 68 -14.56 -6.74 16.24
C ALA A 68 -14.68 -5.24 16.54
N ASP A 69 -13.58 -4.49 16.40
CA ASP A 69 -13.52 -3.07 16.70
C ASP A 69 -14.15 -2.20 15.58
N HIS A 70 -14.05 -2.62 14.32
CA HIS A 70 -14.42 -1.78 13.15
C HIS A 70 -15.44 -2.39 12.19
N GLY A 71 -15.86 -3.64 12.39
CA GLY A 71 -16.86 -4.32 11.55
C GLY A 71 -16.40 -4.68 10.13
N MET A 72 -15.12 -4.50 9.79
CA MET A 72 -14.56 -4.80 8.47
C MET A 72 -14.30 -6.29 8.30
N GLN A 73 -14.68 -6.86 7.15
CA GLN A 73 -14.49 -8.29 6.87
C GLN A 73 -12.99 -8.66 6.81
N HIS A 74 -12.65 -9.86 7.27
CA HIS A 74 -11.27 -10.35 7.32
C HIS A 74 -10.56 -10.26 5.96
N GLY A 75 -11.26 -10.62 4.88
CA GLY A 75 -10.72 -10.55 3.53
C GLY A 75 -10.46 -9.11 3.06
N ASP A 76 -11.27 -8.16 3.51
CA ASP A 76 -11.14 -6.74 3.13
C ASP A 76 -9.96 -6.10 3.88
N ILE A 77 -9.78 -6.45 5.16
CA ILE A 77 -8.62 -6.04 5.95
C ILE A 77 -7.33 -6.49 5.26
N VAL A 78 -7.28 -7.74 4.83
CA VAL A 78 -6.09 -8.30 4.15
C VAL A 78 -5.89 -7.67 2.77
N ALA A 79 -6.95 -7.54 1.98
CA ALA A 79 -6.87 -6.94 0.64
C ALA A 79 -6.38 -5.49 0.71
N LEU A 80 -6.93 -4.70 1.64
CA LEU A 80 -6.54 -3.31 1.83
C LEU A 80 -5.08 -3.19 2.28
N ALA A 81 -4.69 -3.90 3.34
CA ALA A 81 -3.34 -3.82 3.87
C ALA A 81 -2.29 -4.25 2.82
N LEU A 82 -2.59 -5.30 2.04
CA LEU A 82 -1.69 -5.79 1.00
C LEU A 82 -1.62 -4.83 -0.20
N ASP A 83 -2.76 -4.30 -0.65
CA ASP A 83 -2.82 -3.33 -1.75
C ASP A 83 -2.05 -2.04 -1.40
N THR A 84 -2.28 -1.48 -0.21
CA THR A 84 -1.54 -0.29 0.26
C THR A 84 -0.04 -0.57 0.35
N TRP A 85 0.36 -1.73 0.86
CA TRP A 85 1.78 -2.09 0.95
C TRP A 85 2.45 -2.25 -0.42
N LEU A 86 1.78 -2.92 -1.37
CA LEU A 86 2.29 -3.10 -2.74
C LEU A 86 2.41 -1.75 -3.47
N ARG A 87 1.41 -0.88 -3.34
CA ARG A 87 1.45 0.49 -3.91
C ARG A 87 2.59 1.32 -3.33
N ALA A 88 2.79 1.27 -2.02
CA ALA A 88 3.92 1.95 -1.37
C ALA A 88 5.30 1.43 -1.85
N LYS A 89 5.36 0.22 -2.41
CA LYS A 89 6.56 -0.35 -3.05
C LYS A 89 6.65 -0.08 -4.55
N GLY A 90 5.73 0.70 -5.12
CA GLY A 90 5.68 1.05 -6.54
C GLY A 90 4.96 0.01 -7.41
N TYR A 91 4.38 -1.04 -6.82
CA TYR A 91 3.58 -2.03 -7.54
C TYR A 91 2.12 -1.60 -7.56
N VAL A 92 1.82 -0.59 -8.38
CA VAL A 92 0.45 -0.15 -8.61
C VAL A 92 -0.28 -1.19 -9.46
N PRO A 93 -1.52 -1.58 -9.11
CA PRO A 93 -2.27 -2.51 -9.94
C PRO A 93 -2.51 -1.95 -11.34
N ASP A 94 -2.36 -2.79 -12.36
CA ASP A 94 -2.66 -2.46 -13.75
C ASP A 94 -4.19 -2.42 -13.95
N LEU A 95 -4.79 -1.34 -13.45
CA LEU A 95 -6.21 -1.07 -13.58
C LEU A 95 -6.42 -0.40 -14.94
N LYS A 96 -7.03 -1.13 -15.88
CA LYS A 96 -7.55 -0.47 -17.09
C LYS A 96 -8.57 0.57 -16.63
N PRO A 97 -8.45 1.84 -17.05
CA PRO A 97 -9.38 2.87 -16.63
C PRO A 97 -10.81 2.42 -16.94
N PRO A 98 -11.76 2.66 -16.02
CA PRO A 98 -13.14 2.29 -16.25
C PRO A 98 -13.58 2.92 -17.58
N ARG A 99 -14.06 2.07 -18.50
CA ARG A 99 -14.60 2.49 -19.79
C ARG A 99 -15.68 3.51 -19.46
N ARG A 100 -15.43 4.80 -19.71
CA ARG A 100 -16.45 5.85 -19.60
C ARG A 100 -17.62 5.40 -20.49
N GLN A 101 -18.70 4.92 -19.88
CA GLN A 101 -19.96 4.73 -20.57
C GLN A 101 -20.51 6.14 -20.78
N THR A 102 -20.29 6.68 -21.98
CA THR A 102 -20.95 7.89 -22.44
C THR A 102 -22.45 7.62 -22.53
N PRO A 103 -23.32 8.53 -22.07
CA PRO A 103 -24.77 8.38 -22.08
C PRO A 103 -25.37 8.21 -23.49
#